data_AF-A0A524IHG5-F1
#
_entry.id   AF-A0A524IHG5-F1
#
_cell.length_a   1.000
_cell.length_b   1.000
_cell.length_c   1.000
_cell.angle_alpha   90.00
_cell.angle_beta   90.00
_cell.angle_gamma   90.00
#
_symmetry.space_group_name_H-M   'P 1'
#
loop_
_entity.id
_entity.type
_entity.pdbx_description
1 polymer ?
#
loop_
_entity_poly.entity_id
_entity_poly.type
_entity_poly.pdbx_seq_one_letter_code
_entity_poly.pdbx_strand_id
1 'polypeptide(L)'
;MTLFESILVWIHLTAATFWVGGMLFLSLVAVPLLKKASDPASAQREFVNLARRFRMLVWVALSLLLITGSILLPNLVDLSESFGNWPFTVLIKLSLVLLLIVVSLAHDRIMGHKVRTLKHKSSSALTPSEKILLVLSPLIGRLTMLLGLGILLAAVLMVHS
;
A
#
# COMPACT_ATOMS: atom_id res chain seq x y z
N MET A 1 -14.68 18.20 18.38
CA MET A 1 -13.28 17.97 17.98
C MET A 1 -12.40 19.07 18.54
N THR A 2 -11.34 18.71 19.22
CA THR A 2 -10.29 19.64 19.65
C THR A 2 -9.36 19.99 18.48
N LEU A 3 -8.58 21.07 18.60
CA LEU A 3 -7.56 21.44 17.59
C LEU A 3 -6.56 20.30 17.36
N PHE A 4 -6.18 19.60 18.44
CA PHE A 4 -5.27 18.46 18.38
C PHE A 4 -5.82 17.31 17.53
N GLU A 5 -7.09 16.94 17.73
CA GLU A 5 -7.75 15.90 16.93
C GLU A 5 -7.85 16.29 15.46
N SER A 6 -8.18 17.56 15.17
CA SER A 6 -8.24 18.07 13.81
C SER A 6 -6.90 17.96 13.10
N ILE A 7 -5.79 18.27 13.78
CA ILE A 7 -4.44 18.14 13.24
C ILE A 7 -4.10 16.67 12.99
N LEU A 8 -4.44 15.76 13.91
CA LEU A 8 -4.20 14.33 13.73
C LEU A 8 -4.97 13.77 12.52
N VAL A 9 -6.25 14.12 12.39
CA VAL A 9 -7.07 13.73 11.23
C VAL A 9 -6.48 14.29 9.94
N TRP A 10 -6.03 15.56 9.94
CA TRP A 10 -5.38 16.17 8.79
C TRP A 10 -4.10 15.44 8.38
N ILE A 11 -3.24 15.06 9.34
CA ILE A 11 -2.04 14.26 9.08
C ILE A 11 -2.43 12.87 8.53
N HIS A 12 -3.41 12.21 9.15
CA HIS A 12 -3.88 10.88 8.72
C HIS A 12 -4.39 10.91 7.28
N LEU A 13 -5.23 11.89 6.93
CA LEU A 13 -5.77 12.06 5.58
C LEU A 13 -4.68 12.43 4.56
N THR A 14 -3.71 13.26 4.95
CA THR A 14 -2.57 13.60 4.09
C THR A 14 -1.71 12.37 3.79
N ALA A 15 -1.43 11.55 4.81
CA ALA A 15 -0.71 10.29 4.63
C ALA A 15 -1.50 9.29 3.75
N ALA A 16 -2.82 9.18 3.97
CA ALA A 16 -3.70 8.32 3.19
C ALA A 16 -3.75 8.73 1.71
N THR A 17 -3.97 10.01 1.44
CA THR A 17 -4.04 10.57 0.08
C THR A 17 -2.71 10.48 -0.64
N PHE A 18 -1.59 10.77 0.03
CA PHE A 18 -0.25 10.57 -0.54
C PHE A 18 -0.03 9.11 -0.94
N TRP A 19 -0.35 8.17 -0.05
CA TRP A 19 -0.14 6.74 -0.29
C TRP A 19 -1.01 6.25 -1.46
N VAL A 20 -2.33 6.50 -1.43
CA VAL A 20 -3.26 6.05 -2.46
C VAL A 20 -2.96 6.74 -3.80
N GLY A 21 -2.75 8.06 -3.78
CA GLY A 21 -2.42 8.84 -4.98
C GLY A 21 -1.13 8.39 -5.63
N GLY A 22 -0.08 8.11 -4.85
CA GLY A 22 1.18 7.60 -5.38
C GLY A 22 1.06 6.19 -5.98
N MET A 23 0.27 5.29 -5.38
CA MET A 23 -0.01 3.97 -5.96
C MET A 23 -0.81 4.05 -7.27
N LEU A 24 -1.79 4.95 -7.33
CA LEU A 24 -2.54 5.25 -8.56
C LEU A 24 -1.61 5.80 -9.65
N PHE A 25 -0.77 6.79 -9.31
CA PHE A 25 0.19 7.36 -10.24
C PHE A 25 1.16 6.31 -10.79
N LEU A 26 1.74 5.47 -9.94
CA LEU A 26 2.64 4.40 -10.38
C LEU A 26 1.93 3.42 -11.32
N SER A 27 0.72 3.01 -10.96
CA SER A 27 -0.01 1.97 -11.69
C SER A 27 -0.62 2.45 -13.01
N LEU A 28 -1.16 3.66 -13.04
CA LEU A 28 -1.92 4.21 -14.17
C LEU A 28 -1.07 5.09 -15.10
N VAL A 29 0.04 5.65 -14.61
CA VAL A 29 0.86 6.59 -15.38
C VAL A 29 2.29 6.07 -15.55
N ALA A 30 3.02 5.86 -14.46
CA ALA A 30 4.45 5.57 -14.54
C ALA A 30 4.77 4.21 -15.19
N VAL A 31 4.07 3.14 -14.79
CA VAL A 31 4.26 1.81 -15.37
C VAL A 31 3.86 1.75 -16.86
N PRO A 32 2.71 2.30 -17.30
CA PRO A 32 2.39 2.39 -18.72
C PRO A 32 3.40 3.18 -19.54
N LEU A 33 3.94 4.29 -18.99
CA LEU A 33 4.96 5.09 -19.66
C LEU A 33 6.27 4.31 -19.83
N LEU A 34 6.71 3.60 -18.78
CA LEU A 34 7.88 2.71 -18.82
C LEU A 34 7.76 1.68 -19.96
N LYS A 35 6.57 1.09 -20.15
CA LYS A 35 6.34 0.07 -21.20
C LYS A 35 6.42 0.63 -22.63
N LYS A 36 6.28 1.95 -22.81
CA LYS A 36 6.31 2.63 -24.11
C LYS A 36 7.67 3.28 -24.42
N ALA A 37 8.65 3.16 -23.52
CA ALA A 37 9.95 3.81 -23.69
C ALA A 37 10.74 3.22 -24.88
N SER A 38 11.37 4.11 -25.64
CA SER A 38 12.22 3.75 -26.79
C SER A 38 13.46 2.96 -26.38
N ASP A 39 13.99 3.23 -25.18
CA ASP A 39 15.03 2.43 -24.51
C ASP A 39 14.46 1.84 -23.20
N PRO A 40 13.93 0.60 -23.25
CA PRO A 40 13.34 -0.05 -22.08
C PRO A 40 14.34 -0.30 -20.94
N ALA A 41 15.62 -0.51 -21.27
CA ALA A 41 16.64 -0.88 -20.28
C ALA A 41 17.05 0.32 -19.44
N SER A 42 17.26 1.48 -20.05
CA SER A 42 17.52 2.74 -19.34
C SER A 42 16.29 3.17 -18.52
N ALA A 43 15.10 3.17 -19.14
CA ALA A 43 13.86 3.55 -18.46
C ALA A 43 13.58 2.66 -17.23
N GLN A 44 13.87 1.35 -17.31
CA GLN A 44 13.71 0.45 -16.17
C GLN A 44 14.67 0.79 -15.01
N ARG A 45 15.91 1.22 -15.28
CA ARG A 45 16.85 1.63 -14.22
C ARG A 45 16.35 2.87 -13.49
N GLU A 46 15.92 3.89 -14.23
CA GLU A 46 15.36 5.11 -13.66
C GLU A 46 14.08 4.82 -12.87
N PHE A 47 13.19 3.97 -13.39
CA PHE A 47 11.99 3.55 -12.68
C PHE A 47 12.32 2.84 -11.36
N VAL A 48 13.34 1.98 -11.32
CA VAL A 48 13.76 1.32 -10.07
C VAL A 48 14.29 2.32 -9.05
N ASN A 49 15.03 3.34 -9.48
CA ASN A 49 15.50 4.40 -8.59
C ASN A 49 14.34 5.23 -8.03
N LEU A 50 13.41 5.63 -8.90
CA LEU A 50 12.16 6.30 -8.52
C LEU A 50 11.37 5.46 -7.52
N ALA A 51 11.10 4.19 -7.84
CA ALA A 51 10.33 3.28 -7.00
C ALA A 51 11.00 3.04 -5.63
N ARG A 52 12.33 3.02 -5.57
CA ARG A 52 13.07 2.90 -4.31
C ARG A 52 12.90 4.12 -3.42
N ARG A 53 13.00 5.33 -3.99
CA ARG A 53 12.76 6.58 -3.26
C ARG A 53 11.31 6.67 -2.79
N PHE A 54 10.36 6.38 -3.69
CA PHE A 54 8.95 6.36 -3.36
C PHE A 54 8.62 5.35 -2.25
N ARG A 55 9.24 4.16 -2.26
CA ARG A 55 9.07 3.15 -1.21
C ARG A 55 9.44 3.67 0.18
N MET A 56 10.51 4.45 0.31
CA MET A 56 10.88 5.07 1.59
C MET A 56 9.75 5.97 2.10
N LEU A 57 9.18 6.81 1.22
CA LEU A 57 8.07 7.69 1.56
C LEU A 57 6.78 6.91 1.87
N VAL A 58 6.54 5.79 1.18
CA VAL A 58 5.43 4.87 1.47
C VAL A 58 5.52 4.32 2.89
N TRP A 59 6.71 3.91 3.35
CA TRP A 59 6.89 3.45 4.72
C TRP A 59 6.65 4.55 5.75
N VAL A 60 7.12 5.78 5.48
CA VAL A 60 6.80 6.94 6.33
C VAL A 60 5.29 7.18 6.39
N ALA A 61 4.60 7.18 5.25
CA ALA A 61 3.16 7.36 5.20
C ALA A 61 2.39 6.24 5.93
N LEU A 62 2.80 4.98 5.75
CA LEU A 62 2.21 3.85 6.48
C LEU A 62 2.43 3.98 7.99
N SER A 63 3.62 4.36 8.45
CA SER A 63 3.89 4.62 9.86
C SER A 63 3.00 5.74 10.41
N LEU A 64 2.85 6.84 9.68
CA LEU A 64 1.95 7.93 10.07
C LEU A 64 0.51 7.45 10.16
N LEU A 65 0.03 6.68 9.18
CA LEU A 65 -1.33 6.11 9.18
C LEU A 65 -1.59 5.23 10.41
N LEU A 66 -0.65 4.37 10.77
CA LEU A 66 -0.77 3.51 11.95
C LEU A 66 -0.76 4.30 13.25
N ILE A 67 0.20 5.22 13.41
CA ILE A 67 0.32 6.03 14.63
C ILE A 67 -0.93 6.89 14.82
N THR A 68 -1.29 7.67 13.80
CA THR A 68 -2.46 8.57 13.88
C THR A 68 -3.77 7.77 14.00
N GLY A 69 -3.91 6.67 13.27
CA GLY A 69 -5.08 5.80 13.36
C GLY A 69 -5.26 5.18 14.75
N SER A 70 -4.18 4.72 15.38
CA SER A 70 -4.20 4.21 16.75
C SER A 70 -4.54 5.28 17.78
N ILE A 71 -4.03 6.51 17.63
CA ILE A 71 -4.36 7.62 18.53
C ILE A 71 -5.82 8.05 18.38
N LEU A 72 -6.38 7.99 17.17
CA LEU A 72 -7.78 8.37 16.90
C LEU A 72 -8.79 7.25 17.21
N LEU A 73 -8.35 5.99 17.33
CA LEU A 73 -9.22 4.84 17.54
C LEU A 73 -10.12 4.94 18.80
N PRO A 74 -9.64 5.38 19.97
CA PRO A 74 -10.48 5.47 21.18
C PRO A 74 -11.66 6.44 21.06
N ASN A 75 -11.62 7.36 20.09
CA ASN A 75 -12.74 8.26 19.82
C ASN A 75 -13.91 7.56 19.11
N LEU A 76 -13.68 6.34 18.61
CA LEU A 76 -14.64 5.55 17.83
C LEU A 76 -15.11 4.29 18.55
N VAL A 77 -14.31 3.78 19.50
CA VAL A 77 -14.57 2.53 20.22
C VAL A 77 -14.14 2.64 21.67
N ASP A 78 -14.82 1.91 22.55
CA ASP A 78 -14.31 1.68 23.90
C ASP A 78 -13.27 0.55 23.86
N LEU A 79 -12.02 0.87 24.22
CA LEU A 79 -10.91 -0.08 24.26
C LEU A 79 -11.02 -1.10 25.42
N SER A 80 -11.87 -0.84 26.41
CA SER A 80 -12.12 -1.78 27.51
C SER A 80 -13.08 -2.91 27.11
N GLU A 81 -13.85 -2.72 26.05
CA GLU A 81 -14.76 -3.72 25.53
C GLU A 81 -14.07 -4.72 24.59
N SER A 82 -14.69 -5.89 24.43
CA SER A 82 -14.25 -6.90 23.46
C SER A 82 -14.48 -6.41 22.04
N PHE A 83 -13.59 -6.81 21.11
CA PHE A 83 -13.69 -6.51 19.67
C PHE A 83 -15.07 -6.84 19.06
N GLY A 84 -15.77 -7.83 19.61
CA GLY A 84 -17.11 -8.22 19.14
C GLY A 84 -18.19 -7.14 19.30
N ASN A 85 -17.97 -6.18 20.21
CA ASN A 85 -18.91 -5.07 20.45
C ASN A 85 -18.57 -3.81 19.64
N TRP A 86 -17.41 -3.78 18.97
CA TRP A 86 -17.00 -2.62 18.21
C TRP A 86 -17.88 -2.45 16.97
N PRO A 87 -18.09 -1.20 16.49
CA PRO A 87 -18.84 -0.96 15.27
C PRO A 87 -18.24 -1.74 14.10
N PHE A 88 -19.11 -2.40 13.33
CA PHE A 88 -18.70 -3.25 12.21
C PHE A 88 -17.84 -2.51 11.17
N THR A 89 -18.09 -1.22 10.97
CA THR A 89 -17.31 -0.34 10.07
C THR A 89 -15.85 -0.20 10.53
N VAL A 90 -15.61 -0.09 11.85
CA VAL A 90 -14.27 -0.04 12.44
C VAL A 90 -13.56 -1.38 12.25
N LEU A 91 -14.25 -2.49 12.51
CA LEU A 91 -13.68 -3.84 12.34
C LEU A 91 -13.26 -4.13 10.90
N ILE A 92 -14.09 -3.75 9.92
CA ILE A 92 -13.73 -3.86 8.49
C ILE A 92 -12.49 -3.01 8.20
N LYS A 93 -12.48 -1.74 8.63
CA LYS A 93 -11.36 -0.83 8.37
C LYS A 93 -10.05 -1.39 8.94
N LEU A 94 -10.06 -1.86 10.19
CA LEU A 94 -8.87 -2.46 10.82
C LEU A 94 -8.44 -3.76 10.14
N SER A 95 -9.39 -4.60 9.72
CA SER A 95 -9.09 -5.83 8.96
C SER A 95 -8.43 -5.52 7.61
N LEU A 96 -8.92 -4.50 6.89
CA LEU A 96 -8.33 -4.04 5.64
C LEU A 96 -6.93 -3.44 5.84
N VAL A 97 -6.73 -2.65 6.91
CA VAL A 97 -5.42 -2.10 7.26
C VAL A 97 -4.43 -3.22 7.61
N LEU A 98 -4.84 -4.21 8.40
CA LEU A 98 -4.00 -5.37 8.71
C LEU A 98 -3.62 -6.14 7.44
N LEU A 99 -4.59 -6.42 6.57
CA LEU A 99 -4.36 -7.07 5.29
C LEU A 99 -3.40 -6.25 4.41
N LEU A 100 -3.55 -4.93 4.37
CA LEU A 100 -2.66 -4.03 3.65
C LEU A 100 -1.21 -4.15 4.15
N ILE A 101 -0.99 -4.17 5.47
CA ILE A 101 0.35 -4.30 6.06
C ILE A 101 0.97 -5.66 5.69
N VAL A 102 0.20 -6.74 5.83
CA VAL A 102 0.66 -8.10 5.51
C VAL A 102 1.07 -8.20 4.04
N VAL A 103 0.22 -7.71 3.13
CA VAL A 103 0.50 -7.71 1.69
C VAL A 103 1.71 -6.82 1.37
N SER A 104 1.82 -5.64 2.00
CA SER A 104 2.94 -4.71 1.77
C SER A 104 4.28 -5.28 2.24
N LEU A 105 4.32 -5.93 3.41
CA LEU A 105 5.50 -6.61 3.93
C LEU A 105 5.90 -7.80 3.05
N ALA A 106 4.92 -8.62 2.63
CA ALA A 106 5.15 -9.74 1.74
C ALA A 106 5.71 -9.27 0.39
N HIS A 107 5.12 -8.21 -0.18
CA HIS A 107 5.55 -7.58 -1.42
C HIS A 107 7.01 -7.10 -1.34
N ASP A 108 7.37 -6.36 -0.29
CA ASP A 108 8.72 -5.80 -0.14
C ASP A 108 9.79 -6.89 0.04
N ARG A 109 9.49 -7.95 0.80
CA ARG A 109 10.40 -9.10 0.95
C ARG A 109 10.59 -9.87 -0.35
N ILE A 110 9.51 -10.09 -1.11
CA ILE A 110 9.55 -10.88 -2.35
C ILE A 110 10.23 -10.11 -3.50
N MET A 111 9.86 -8.83 -3.70
CA MET A 111 10.44 -8.01 -4.77
C MET A 111 11.90 -7.61 -4.49
N GLY A 112 12.26 -7.42 -3.22
CA GLY A 112 13.62 -7.06 -2.83
C GLY A 112 14.66 -8.12 -3.15
N HIS A 113 14.36 -9.40 -2.91
CA HIS A 113 15.37 -10.47 -2.98
C HIS A 113 15.23 -11.39 -4.20
N LYS A 114 14.02 -11.79 -4.60
CA LYS A 114 13.81 -12.85 -5.61
C LYS A 114 13.66 -12.32 -7.04
N VAL A 115 12.89 -11.25 -7.27
CA VAL A 115 12.64 -10.76 -8.64
C VAL A 115 13.91 -10.21 -9.29
N ARG A 116 14.80 -9.59 -8.50
CA ARG A 116 16.06 -9.03 -8.98
C ARG A 116 17.05 -10.12 -9.42
N THR A 117 17.12 -11.23 -8.70
CA THR A 117 17.97 -12.39 -9.06
C THR A 117 17.40 -13.15 -10.25
N LEU A 118 16.07 -13.32 -10.33
CA LEU A 118 15.42 -14.06 -11.40
C LEU A 118 15.46 -13.34 -12.76
N LYS A 119 15.46 -12.00 -12.79
CA LYS A 119 15.57 -11.23 -14.04
C LYS A 119 16.93 -11.37 -14.75
N HIS A 120 17.96 -11.87 -14.06
CA HIS A 120 19.27 -12.14 -14.64
C HIS A 120 19.43 -13.61 -15.10
N LYS A 121 18.47 -14.49 -14.78
CA LYS A 121 18.42 -15.86 -15.30
C LYS A 121 17.79 -15.87 -16.69
N SER A 122 18.33 -16.70 -17.59
CA SER A 122 17.68 -16.97 -18.89
C SER A 122 16.29 -17.60 -18.68
N SER A 123 15.32 -17.23 -19.51
CA SER A 123 13.91 -17.68 -19.39
C SER A 123 13.74 -19.22 -19.47
N SER A 124 14.70 -19.92 -20.07
CA SER A 124 14.78 -21.38 -20.12
C SER A 124 15.25 -22.04 -18.82
N ALA A 125 15.85 -21.27 -17.90
CA ALA A 125 16.37 -21.75 -16.60
C ALA A 125 15.44 -21.43 -15.41
N LEU A 126 14.23 -20.93 -15.68
CA LEU A 126 13.22 -20.59 -14.69
C LEU A 126 12.24 -21.76 -14.47
N THR A 127 12.06 -22.13 -13.20
CA THR A 127 11.05 -23.09 -12.75
C THR A 127 9.63 -22.53 -12.94
N PRO A 128 8.58 -23.39 -12.99
CA PRO A 128 7.19 -22.95 -13.13
C PRO A 128 6.75 -21.96 -12.05
N SER A 129 7.21 -22.15 -10.80
CA SER A 129 6.92 -21.27 -9.66
C SER A 129 7.61 -19.90 -9.77
N GLU A 130 8.82 -19.82 -10.34
CA GLU A 130 9.52 -18.56 -10.61
C GLU A 130 8.84 -17.76 -11.73
N LYS A 131 8.31 -18.43 -12.76
CA LYS A 131 7.51 -17.78 -13.81
C LYS A 131 6.21 -17.20 -13.25
N ILE A 132 5.50 -17.95 -12.41
CA ILE A 132 4.29 -17.48 -11.71
C ILE A 132 4.61 -16.25 -10.85
N LEU A 133 5.73 -16.24 -10.13
CA LEU A 133 6.17 -15.09 -9.33
C LEU A 133 6.35 -13.82 -10.18
N LEU A 134 6.93 -13.94 -11.38
CA LEU A 134 7.14 -12.81 -12.29
C LEU A 134 5.82 -12.25 -12.86
N VAL A 135 4.82 -13.10 -13.09
CA VAL A 135 3.49 -12.70 -13.57
C VAL A 135 2.63 -12.09 -12.47
N LEU A 136 2.72 -12.62 -11.24
CA LEU A 136 1.98 -12.12 -10.08
C LEU A 136 2.58 -10.85 -9.48
N SER A 137 3.87 -10.59 -9.70
CA SER A 137 4.59 -9.44 -9.13
C SER A 137 3.91 -8.08 -9.43
N PRO A 138 3.48 -7.75 -10.67
CA PRO A 138 2.71 -6.53 -10.94
C PRO A 138 1.28 -6.54 -10.38
N LEU A 139 0.68 -7.73 -10.21
CA LEU A 139 -0.68 -7.87 -9.71
C LEU A 139 -0.77 -7.54 -8.21
N ILE A 140 0.25 -7.90 -7.44
CA ILE A 140 0.31 -7.60 -6.00
C ILE A 140 0.32 -6.08 -5.76
N GLY A 141 1.03 -5.30 -6.59
CA GLY A 141 1.01 -3.83 -6.51
C GLY A 141 -0.35 -3.21 -6.86
N ARG A 142 -1.12 -3.85 -7.75
CA ARG A 142 -2.51 -3.44 -8.04
C ARG A 142 -3.45 -3.83 -6.92
N LEU A 143 -3.25 -5.00 -6.31
CA LEU A 143 -4.03 -5.45 -5.16
C LEU A 143 -3.85 -4.51 -3.96
N THR A 144 -2.62 -4.10 -3.63
CA THR A 144 -2.39 -3.11 -2.57
C THR A 144 -3.09 -1.80 -2.87
N MET A 145 -3.02 -1.31 -4.12
CA MET A 145 -3.78 -0.12 -4.54
C MET A 145 -5.28 -0.27 -4.31
N LEU A 146 -5.88 -1.40 -4.71
CA LEU A 146 -7.31 -1.67 -4.49
C LEU A 146 -7.66 -1.76 -3.01
N LEU A 147 -6.80 -2.35 -2.17
CA LEU A 147 -6.99 -2.38 -0.73
C LEU A 147 -7.00 -0.96 -0.14
N GLY A 148 -6.08 -0.09 -0.57
CA GLY A 148 -6.08 1.31 -0.10
C GLY A 148 -7.33 2.09 -0.51
N LEU A 149 -7.83 1.88 -1.73
CA LEU A 149 -9.12 2.44 -2.14
C LEU A 149 -10.28 1.90 -1.30
N GLY A 150 -10.28 0.61 -0.98
CA GLY A 150 -11.24 -0.01 -0.07
C GLY A 150 -11.18 0.58 1.35
N ILE A 151 -9.98 0.85 1.88
CA ILE A 151 -9.79 1.50 3.19
C ILE A 151 -10.35 2.93 3.18
N LEU A 152 -10.12 3.69 2.12
CA LEU A 152 -10.69 5.04 1.98
C LEU A 152 -12.22 4.98 1.91
N LEU A 153 -12.78 4.05 1.13
CA LEU A 153 -14.23 3.86 1.05
C LEU A 153 -14.81 3.50 2.42
N ALA A 154 -14.19 2.56 3.14
CA ALA A 154 -14.60 2.21 4.50
C ALA A 154 -14.54 3.41 5.45
N ALA A 155 -13.53 4.28 5.32
CA ALA A 155 -13.43 5.51 6.09
C ALA A 155 -14.56 6.50 5.78
N VAL A 156 -14.96 6.64 4.51
CA VAL A 156 -16.11 7.47 4.12
C VAL A 156 -17.41 6.91 4.69
N LEU A 157 -17.64 5.60 4.54
CA LEU A 157 -18.84 4.95 5.08
C LEU A 157 -18.94 5.11 6.60
N MET A 158 -17.80 5.07 7.31
CA MET A 158 -17.74 5.25 8.77
C MET A 158 -18.14 6.68 9.22
N VAL A 159 -17.97 7.70 8.38
CA VAL A 159 -18.41 9.08 8.68
C VAL A 159 -19.92 9.24 8.49
N HIS A 160 -20.54 8.39 7.67
CA HIS A 160 -21.97 8.45 7.33
C HIS A 160 -22.84 7.45 8.10
N SER A 161 -22.25 6.54 8.87
CA SER A 161 -22.93 5.56 9.75
C SER A 161 -23.15 6.12 11.14
#